data_AF-A0A1A9C005-F1
#
_entry.id   AF-A0A1A9C005-F1
#
_cell.length_a   1.000
_cell.length_b   1.000
_cell.length_c   1.000
_cell.angle_alpha   90.00
_cell.angle_beta   90.00
_cell.angle_gamma   90.00
#
_symmetry.space_group_name_H-M   'P 1'
#
loop_
_entity.id
_entity.type
_entity.pdbx_description
1 polymer ?
#
loop_
_entity_poly.entity_id
_entity_poly.type
_entity_poly.pdbx_seq_one_letter_code
_entity_poly.pdbx_strand_id
1 'polypeptide(L)'
;MRTRNILAFAALPLVITAGAYVLSPSDSAESPAAPSVSAAQQAREEAKERAESERAADEKTIRSLPPGLAEPGKRELAFKITASAEFSSLDWKVGYASVESNDDDCGYTAGVAGFCTGTNDLLELVERYTDEYPDNGLARYLPALREVNGSDSLDGLDGFRAAWKAEADKPEFRKMQDKERDRVYFNPAVRLAKLDGLGMLGQFIYYDAMLLHGPDPEPEGFYGLRERALRKAEPPSRGGSEKQYLDVFLDLREEAMKRKRSTADTSRIATAQRQWLRNGNLSLRTPLSWSMYGEHYQVP
;
A
#
# COMPACT_ATOMS: atom_id res chain seq x y z
N MET A 1 6.36 37.48 2.02
CA MET A 1 6.87 36.80 3.23
C MET A 1 6.14 35.49 3.41
N ARG A 2 6.77 34.39 3.01
CA ARG A 2 6.31 33.00 3.19
C ARG A 2 7.57 32.17 3.36
N THR A 3 7.83 31.71 4.58
CA THR A 3 8.87 30.73 4.87
C THR A 3 8.31 29.34 4.56
N ARG A 4 8.90 28.68 3.57
CA ARG A 4 8.74 27.26 3.23
C ARG A 4 9.72 26.48 4.10
N ASN A 5 9.23 25.54 4.90
CA ASN A 5 10.02 24.40 5.37
C ASN A 5 9.48 23.15 4.67
N ILE A 6 10.25 22.63 3.71
CA ILE A 6 10.04 21.34 3.05
C ILE A 6 11.10 20.41 3.65
N LEU A 7 10.66 19.34 4.32
CA LEU A 7 11.50 18.22 4.71
C LEU A 7 11.63 17.28 3.51
N ALA A 8 12.88 16.97 3.16
CA ALA A 8 13.27 16.15 2.03
C ALA A 8 13.07 14.66 2.34
N PHE A 9 12.44 13.93 1.42
CA PHE A 9 12.58 12.48 1.33
C PHE A 9 13.52 12.13 0.17
N ALA A 10 14.38 11.15 0.42
CA ALA A 10 15.46 10.73 -0.46
C ALA A 10 14.92 10.12 -1.77
N ALA A 11 14.96 10.89 -2.84
CA ALA A 11 14.91 10.38 -4.20
C ALA A 11 16.32 9.93 -4.62
N LEU A 12 16.46 8.68 -5.08
CA LEU A 12 17.64 8.23 -5.81
C LEU A 12 17.83 9.11 -7.06
N PRO A 13 19.02 9.69 -7.33
CA PRO A 13 19.19 10.50 -8.52
C PRO A 13 19.50 9.59 -9.73
N LEU A 14 18.53 9.45 -10.63
CA LEU A 14 18.79 9.18 -12.04
C LEU A 14 19.47 10.41 -12.65
N VAL A 15 20.75 10.28 -13.02
CA VAL A 15 21.49 11.35 -13.68
C VAL A 15 21.17 11.30 -15.18
N ILE A 16 20.29 12.20 -15.63
CA ILE A 16 20.15 12.54 -17.06
C ILE A 16 20.96 13.80 -17.31
N THR A 17 22.11 13.66 -17.96
CA THR A 17 22.90 14.80 -18.45
C THR A 17 22.25 15.40 -19.69
N ALA A 18 21.49 16.48 -19.51
CA ALA A 18 21.09 17.37 -20.61
C ALA A 18 22.10 18.53 -20.70
N GLY A 19 22.89 18.55 -21.77
CA GLY A 19 23.78 19.67 -22.08
C GLY A 19 23.01 20.82 -22.71
N ALA A 20 23.03 21.99 -22.09
CA ALA A 20 22.57 23.24 -22.69
C ALA A 20 23.77 24.19 -22.83
N TYR A 21 24.20 24.40 -24.08
CA TYR A 21 25.13 25.46 -24.47
C TYR A 21 24.38 26.78 -24.50
N VAL A 22 24.76 27.75 -23.66
CA VAL A 22 24.43 29.17 -23.86
C VAL A 22 25.68 30.01 -23.61
N LEU A 23 25.96 30.91 -24.55
CA LEU A 23 27.16 31.73 -24.72
C LEU A 23 27.15 33.01 -23.84
N SER A 24 28.23 33.18 -23.06
CA SER A 24 28.95 34.43 -22.66
C SER A 24 28.28 35.53 -21.78
N PRO A 25 29.04 36.45 -21.13
CA PRO A 25 30.38 36.36 -20.52
C PRO A 25 30.51 36.98 -19.09
N SER A 26 31.61 36.63 -18.40
CA SER A 26 32.34 37.37 -17.35
C SER A 26 31.60 37.87 -16.09
N ASP A 27 31.64 37.06 -15.02
CA ASP A 27 32.25 37.44 -13.75
C ASP A 27 32.57 36.17 -12.95
N SER A 28 33.83 36.03 -12.52
CA SER A 28 34.35 34.82 -11.87
C SER A 28 33.82 34.70 -10.44
N ALA A 29 32.61 34.17 -10.28
CA ALA A 29 32.22 33.47 -9.07
C ALA A 29 32.56 31.99 -9.25
N GLU A 30 33.47 31.47 -8.42
CA GLU A 30 33.74 30.03 -8.31
C GLU A 30 32.42 29.27 -8.23
N SER A 31 32.14 28.46 -9.26
CA SER A 31 31.10 27.43 -9.16
C SER A 31 31.47 26.52 -7.99
N PRO A 32 30.57 26.26 -7.03
CA PRO A 32 30.89 25.36 -5.93
C PRO A 32 31.29 24.01 -6.52
N ALA A 33 32.51 23.58 -6.19
CA ALA A 33 33.04 22.30 -6.62
C ALA A 33 32.04 21.19 -6.25
N ALA A 34 31.74 20.32 -7.21
CA ALA A 34 30.91 19.15 -6.96
C ALA A 34 31.48 18.37 -5.76
N PRO A 35 30.64 17.90 -4.82
CA PRO A 35 31.13 17.19 -3.65
C PRO A 35 31.97 16.00 -4.10
N SER A 36 33.12 15.82 -3.45
CA SER A 36 33.97 14.66 -3.72
C SER A 36 33.17 13.38 -3.52
N VAL A 37 33.52 12.32 -4.25
CA VAL A 37 32.88 10.99 -4.10
C VAL A 37 32.83 10.56 -2.62
N SER A 38 33.85 10.92 -1.85
CA SER A 38 33.90 10.69 -0.39
C SER A 38 32.85 11.48 0.40
N ALA A 39 32.59 12.75 0.07
CA ALA A 39 31.59 13.56 0.75
C ALA A 39 30.16 13.11 0.41
N ALA A 40 29.92 12.69 -0.84
CA ALA A 40 28.64 12.12 -1.25
C ALA A 40 28.38 10.76 -0.57
N GLN A 41 29.41 9.93 -0.40
CA GLN A 41 29.31 8.67 0.32
C GLN A 41 29.05 8.89 1.81
N GLN A 42 29.76 9.83 2.45
CA GLN A 42 29.55 10.16 3.85
C GLN A 42 28.13 10.70 4.11
N ALA A 43 27.64 11.60 3.25
CA ALA A 43 26.27 12.11 3.37
C ALA A 43 25.19 11.00 3.23
N ARG A 44 25.45 9.98 2.39
CA ARG A 44 24.56 8.82 2.26
C ARG A 44 24.57 7.95 3.51
N GLU A 45 25.73 7.68 4.09
CA GLU A 45 25.83 6.91 5.34
C GLU A 45 25.16 7.66 6.49
N GLU A 46 25.41 8.96 6.65
CA GLU A 46 24.74 9.77 7.68
C GLU A 46 23.21 9.79 7.49
N ALA A 47 22.72 9.86 6.25
CA ALA A 47 21.29 9.80 5.96
C ALA A 47 20.69 8.43 6.31
N LYS A 48 21.42 7.35 6.00
CA LYS A 48 21.03 5.98 6.35
C LYS A 48 20.99 5.78 7.86
N GLU A 49 22.01 6.20 8.59
CA GLU A 49 22.06 6.11 10.06
C GLU A 49 20.91 6.88 10.70
N ARG A 50 20.60 8.09 10.20
CA ARG A 50 19.42 8.85 10.67
C ARG A 50 18.12 8.09 10.42
N ALA A 51 17.92 7.57 9.22
CA ALA A 51 16.71 6.81 8.88
C ALA A 51 16.57 5.52 9.74
N GLU A 52 17.68 4.83 10.02
CA GLU A 52 17.69 3.66 10.89
C GLU A 52 17.35 4.01 12.33
N SER A 53 17.89 5.12 12.85
CA SER A 53 17.58 5.63 14.18
C SER A 53 16.12 6.05 14.33
N GLU A 54 15.58 6.79 13.37
CA GLU A 54 14.16 7.17 13.32
C GLU A 54 13.26 5.93 13.26
N ARG A 55 13.59 4.96 12.40
CA ARG A 55 12.85 3.70 12.30
C ARG A 55 12.84 2.92 13.62
N ALA A 56 13.96 2.88 14.33
CA ALA A 56 14.08 2.22 15.62
C ALA A 56 13.27 2.94 16.71
N ALA A 57 13.26 4.27 16.71
CA ALA A 57 12.43 5.07 17.61
C ALA A 57 10.93 4.84 17.37
N ASP A 58 10.50 4.88 16.11
CA ASP A 58 9.14 4.55 15.71
C ASP A 58 8.76 3.13 16.13
N GLU A 59 9.65 2.15 15.96
CA GLU A 59 9.38 0.76 16.32
C GLU A 59 9.27 0.58 17.84
N LYS A 60 10.00 1.36 18.63
CA LYS A 60 9.82 1.41 20.09
C LYS A 60 8.45 1.99 20.44
N THR A 61 8.02 3.06 19.77
CA THR A 61 6.70 3.66 19.95
C THR A 61 5.59 2.68 19.57
N ILE A 62 5.68 2.01 18.43
CA ILE A 62 4.67 1.07 17.97
C ILE A 62 4.55 -0.13 18.92
N ARG A 63 5.66 -0.62 19.46
CA ARG A 63 5.68 -1.73 20.42
C ARG A 63 5.03 -1.39 21.76
N SER A 64 5.00 -0.12 22.17
CA SER A 64 4.32 0.31 23.40
C SER A 64 2.81 0.54 23.21
N LEU A 65 2.35 0.67 21.96
CA LEU A 65 0.94 0.83 21.64
C LEU A 65 0.19 -0.50 21.63
N PRO A 66 -1.14 -0.50 21.89
CA PRO A 66 -1.96 -1.69 21.76
C PRO A 66 -1.83 -2.35 20.37
N PRO A 67 -2.08 -3.67 20.24
CA PRO A 67 -2.03 -4.36 18.95
C PRO A 67 -2.94 -3.73 17.90
N GLY A 68 -4.12 -3.23 18.30
CA GLY A 68 -5.05 -2.55 17.40
C GLY A 68 -5.62 -3.54 16.38
N LEU A 69 -5.58 -3.17 15.10
CA LEU A 69 -6.01 -4.03 14.00
C LEU A 69 -5.18 -5.32 13.89
N ALA A 70 -3.96 -5.35 14.44
CA ALA A 70 -3.10 -6.53 14.44
C ALA A 70 -3.50 -7.58 15.50
N GLU A 71 -4.45 -7.28 16.40
CA GLU A 71 -5.05 -8.29 17.26
C GLU A 71 -5.77 -9.35 16.41
N PRO A 72 -5.61 -10.66 16.67
CA PRO A 72 -6.13 -11.72 15.80
C PRO A 72 -7.62 -11.58 15.42
N GLY A 73 -8.51 -11.28 16.38
CA GLY A 73 -9.93 -11.10 16.11
C GLY A 73 -10.23 -9.86 15.26
N LYS A 74 -9.56 -8.74 15.53
CA LYS A 74 -9.67 -7.51 14.71
C LYS A 74 -9.09 -7.67 13.32
N ARG A 75 -8.04 -8.45 13.18
CA ARG A 75 -7.41 -8.76 11.91
C ARG A 75 -8.32 -9.61 11.03
N GLU A 76 -8.91 -10.65 11.61
CA GLU A 76 -9.93 -11.46 10.94
C GLU A 76 -11.12 -10.59 10.49
N LEU A 77 -11.59 -9.67 11.34
CA LEU A 77 -12.64 -8.72 10.98
C LEU A 77 -12.24 -7.83 9.80
N ALA A 78 -11.02 -7.29 9.80
CA ALA A 78 -10.51 -6.46 8.71
C ALA A 78 -10.56 -7.22 7.37
N PHE A 79 -10.10 -8.48 7.35
CA PHE A 79 -10.10 -9.30 6.15
C PHE A 79 -11.52 -9.62 5.66
N LYS A 80 -12.47 -9.88 6.56
CA LYS A 80 -13.89 -10.07 6.19
C LYS A 80 -14.49 -8.82 5.55
N ILE A 81 -14.20 -7.64 6.12
CA ILE A 81 -14.70 -6.38 5.55
C ILE A 81 -14.10 -6.16 4.16
N THR A 82 -12.78 -6.29 4.02
CA THR A 82 -12.08 -6.15 2.75
C THR A 82 -12.62 -7.13 1.71
N ALA A 83 -12.84 -8.40 2.09
CA ALA A 83 -13.40 -9.42 1.19
C ALA A 83 -14.79 -9.07 0.66
N SER A 84 -15.60 -8.31 1.39
CA SER A 84 -16.88 -7.84 0.84
C SER A 84 -16.68 -6.90 -0.35
N ALA A 85 -15.59 -6.12 -0.37
CA ALA A 85 -15.24 -5.22 -1.46
C ALA A 85 -14.50 -5.93 -2.60
N GLU A 86 -13.64 -6.89 -2.29
CA GLU A 86 -12.80 -7.56 -3.30
C GLU A 86 -13.47 -8.80 -3.91
N PHE A 87 -14.37 -9.47 -3.16
CA PHE A 87 -14.92 -10.78 -3.54
C PHE A 87 -16.44 -10.91 -3.34
N SER A 88 -17.14 -9.83 -2.97
CA SER A 88 -18.57 -9.85 -2.59
C SER A 88 -18.91 -10.99 -1.61
N SER A 89 -18.04 -11.21 -0.62
CA SER A 89 -18.14 -12.31 0.33
C SER A 89 -17.50 -11.94 1.67
N LEU A 90 -17.98 -12.51 2.78
CA LEU A 90 -17.24 -12.45 4.05
C LEU A 90 -16.22 -13.58 4.19
N ASP A 91 -16.24 -14.58 3.31
CA ASP A 91 -15.19 -15.60 3.29
C ASP A 91 -13.97 -15.09 2.52
N TRP A 92 -13.07 -14.41 3.23
CA TRP A 92 -11.86 -13.84 2.64
C TRP A 92 -10.89 -14.90 2.10
N LYS A 93 -11.03 -16.17 2.51
CA LYS A 93 -10.12 -17.25 2.09
C LYS A 93 -10.34 -17.67 0.64
N VAL A 94 -11.48 -17.32 0.03
CA VAL A 94 -11.69 -17.51 -1.42
C VAL A 94 -10.62 -16.77 -2.23
N GLY A 95 -10.06 -15.69 -1.67
CA GLY A 95 -8.99 -14.92 -2.29
C GLY A 95 -7.76 -15.74 -2.62
N TYR A 96 -7.40 -16.77 -1.83
CA TYR A 96 -6.17 -17.55 -2.08
C TYR A 96 -6.11 -18.12 -3.51
N ALA A 97 -7.23 -18.63 -4.01
CA ALA A 97 -7.34 -19.24 -5.32
C ALA A 97 -7.87 -18.28 -6.41
N SER A 98 -8.19 -17.02 -6.03
CA SER A 98 -8.65 -16.02 -6.97
C SER A 98 -7.54 -15.69 -7.97
N VAL A 99 -7.90 -15.62 -9.24
CA VAL A 99 -7.03 -15.19 -10.34
C VAL A 99 -7.93 -14.70 -11.47
N GLU A 100 -7.96 -13.39 -11.62
CA GLU A 100 -8.81 -12.68 -12.57
C GLU A 100 -7.93 -11.88 -13.54
N SER A 101 -8.44 -11.61 -14.73
CA SER A 101 -7.82 -10.66 -15.65
C SER A 101 -8.87 -9.61 -15.86
N ASN A 102 -8.51 -8.38 -15.50
CA ASN A 102 -9.40 -7.23 -15.52
C ASN A 102 -8.80 -6.20 -16.47
N ASP A 103 -9.66 -5.34 -17.03
CA ASP A 103 -9.25 -4.21 -17.87
C ASP A 103 -8.72 -3.06 -16.97
N ASP A 104 -7.70 -3.32 -16.16
CA ASP A 104 -7.12 -2.39 -15.18
C ASP A 104 -5.59 -2.26 -15.29
N ASP A 105 -5.05 -2.61 -16.46
CA ASP A 105 -3.62 -2.58 -16.82
C ASP A 105 -2.73 -3.45 -15.89
N CYS A 106 -3.32 -4.38 -15.14
CA CYS A 106 -2.62 -5.23 -14.17
C CYS A 106 -2.26 -6.62 -14.71
N GLY A 107 -2.73 -6.98 -15.90
CA GLY A 107 -2.65 -8.34 -16.44
C GLY A 107 -3.54 -9.30 -15.63
N TYR A 108 -2.93 -10.25 -14.91
CA TYR A 108 -3.65 -11.04 -13.91
C TYR A 108 -3.57 -10.40 -12.53
N THR A 109 -4.71 -10.33 -11.85
CA THR A 109 -4.87 -9.97 -10.44
C THR A 109 -5.23 -11.23 -9.66
N ALA A 110 -4.42 -11.63 -8.68
CA ALA A 110 -4.52 -12.94 -8.03
C ALA A 110 -4.30 -12.91 -6.51
N GLY A 111 -4.87 -13.88 -5.80
CA GLY A 111 -4.59 -14.08 -4.38
C GLY A 111 -5.33 -13.16 -3.41
N VAL A 112 -5.06 -13.36 -2.12
CA VAL A 112 -5.75 -12.71 -0.98
C VAL A 112 -5.57 -11.19 -0.90
N ALA A 113 -4.65 -10.63 -1.68
CA ALA A 113 -4.38 -9.20 -1.73
C ALA A 113 -4.52 -8.59 -3.13
N GLY A 114 -4.98 -9.39 -4.12
CA GLY A 114 -5.04 -8.94 -5.51
C GLY A 114 -3.65 -8.59 -6.06
N PHE A 115 -2.69 -9.49 -5.92
CA PHE A 115 -1.33 -9.32 -6.48
C PHE A 115 -1.38 -9.27 -8.00
N CYS A 116 -0.64 -8.37 -8.64
CA CYS A 116 -0.73 -8.20 -10.09
C CYS A 116 0.54 -8.64 -10.82
N THR A 117 0.37 -9.27 -11.98
CA THR A 117 1.52 -9.58 -12.85
C THR A 117 2.21 -8.33 -13.38
N GLY A 118 1.46 -7.23 -13.54
CA GLY A 118 1.99 -5.95 -14.01
C GLY A 118 2.66 -5.07 -12.96
N THR A 119 2.51 -5.34 -11.65
CA THR A 119 2.99 -4.43 -10.57
C THR A 119 4.06 -5.01 -9.66
N ASN A 120 4.81 -6.01 -10.15
CA ASN A 120 5.94 -6.67 -9.49
C ASN A 120 5.63 -7.50 -8.24
N ASP A 121 4.61 -7.18 -7.46
CA ASP A 121 4.22 -7.88 -6.23
C ASP A 121 3.88 -9.36 -6.43
N LEU A 122 3.18 -9.73 -7.51
CA LEU A 122 2.93 -11.14 -7.82
C LEU A 122 4.23 -11.87 -8.21
N LEU A 123 5.11 -11.22 -8.98
CA LEU A 123 6.42 -11.79 -9.32
C LEU A 123 7.23 -12.03 -8.04
N GLU A 124 7.32 -11.04 -7.14
CA GLU A 124 8.06 -11.13 -5.89
C GLU A 124 7.49 -12.25 -4.99
N LEU A 125 6.16 -12.41 -4.95
CA LEU A 125 5.50 -13.54 -4.27
C LEU A 125 5.95 -14.90 -4.83
N VAL A 126 5.92 -15.07 -6.16
CA VAL A 126 6.27 -16.35 -6.79
C VAL A 126 7.77 -16.64 -6.67
N GLU A 127 8.63 -15.63 -6.74
CA GLU A 127 10.06 -15.78 -6.49
C GLU A 127 10.32 -16.27 -5.05
N ARG A 128 9.75 -15.58 -4.06
CA ARG A 128 9.89 -15.96 -2.64
C ARG A 128 9.29 -17.33 -2.35
N TYR A 129 8.17 -17.67 -2.99
CA TYR A 129 7.58 -19.00 -2.85
C TYR A 129 8.49 -20.08 -3.44
N THR A 130 9.11 -19.81 -4.59
CA THR A 130 10.03 -20.73 -5.25
C THR A 130 11.35 -20.88 -4.50
N ASP A 131 11.84 -19.82 -3.86
CA ASP A 131 13.03 -19.90 -3.01
C ASP A 131 12.81 -20.84 -1.80
N GLU A 132 11.62 -20.81 -1.18
CA GLU A 132 11.27 -21.71 -0.07
C GLU A 132 10.85 -23.12 -0.56
N TYR A 133 10.25 -23.23 -1.75
CA TYR A 133 9.70 -24.47 -2.32
C TYR A 133 10.04 -24.59 -3.82
N PRO A 134 11.26 -25.01 -4.19
CA PRO A 134 11.76 -24.96 -5.58
C PRO A 134 10.93 -25.75 -6.61
N ASP A 135 10.30 -26.85 -6.20
CA ASP A 135 9.53 -27.74 -7.09
C ASP A 135 8.04 -27.36 -7.21
N ASN A 136 7.66 -26.14 -6.81
CA ASN A 136 6.28 -25.70 -6.89
C ASN A 136 5.80 -25.48 -8.35
N GLY A 137 4.51 -25.61 -8.60
CA GLY A 137 3.90 -25.51 -9.93
C GLY A 137 3.92 -24.11 -10.56
N LEU A 138 4.27 -23.07 -9.79
CA LEU A 138 4.41 -21.71 -10.29
C LEU A 138 5.85 -21.38 -10.75
N ALA A 139 6.86 -22.12 -10.30
CA ALA A 139 8.27 -21.87 -10.61
C ALA A 139 8.55 -21.76 -12.12
N ARG A 140 7.87 -22.58 -12.92
CA ARG A 140 8.01 -22.58 -14.39
C ARG A 140 7.58 -21.27 -15.06
N TYR A 141 6.77 -20.44 -14.40
CA TYR A 141 6.28 -19.18 -14.94
C TYR A 141 7.19 -18.00 -14.62
N LEU A 142 8.20 -18.17 -13.75
CA LEU A 142 9.11 -17.08 -13.37
C LEU A 142 9.75 -16.35 -14.55
N PRO A 143 10.22 -17.00 -15.63
CA PRO A 143 10.75 -16.29 -16.79
C PRO A 143 9.70 -15.38 -17.46
N ALA A 144 8.48 -15.87 -17.64
CA ALA A 144 7.39 -15.09 -18.25
C ALA A 144 6.93 -13.96 -17.33
N LEU A 145 6.80 -14.23 -16.02
CA LEU A 145 6.44 -13.21 -15.03
C LEU A 145 7.45 -12.06 -14.97
N ARG A 146 8.74 -12.32 -15.19
CA ARG A 146 9.77 -11.26 -15.28
C ARG A 146 9.65 -10.42 -16.55
N GLU A 147 9.29 -11.05 -17.67
CA GLU A 147 9.14 -10.37 -18.96
C GLU A 147 7.90 -9.46 -18.98
N VAL A 148 6.77 -9.95 -18.45
CA VAL A 148 5.50 -9.20 -18.48
C VAL A 148 5.40 -8.13 -17.38
N ASN A 149 6.28 -8.15 -16.38
CA ASN A 149 6.27 -7.20 -15.27
C ASN A 149 6.38 -5.75 -15.77
N GLY A 150 5.50 -4.87 -15.29
CA GLY A 150 5.36 -3.50 -15.77
C GLY A 150 4.42 -3.34 -16.98
N SER A 151 3.71 -4.41 -17.38
CA SER A 151 2.69 -4.38 -18.43
C SER A 151 1.48 -5.23 -18.07
N ASP A 152 0.43 -5.17 -18.88
CA ASP A 152 -0.75 -6.03 -18.82
C ASP A 152 -0.62 -7.32 -19.66
N SER A 153 0.54 -7.56 -20.28
CA SER A 153 0.78 -8.74 -21.11
C SER A 153 0.65 -10.04 -20.31
N LEU A 154 0.12 -11.06 -20.98
CA LEU A 154 -0.02 -12.42 -20.45
C LEU A 154 0.84 -13.44 -21.22
N ASP A 155 1.77 -12.95 -22.03
CA ASP A 155 2.62 -13.80 -22.87
C ASP A 155 3.44 -14.78 -22.02
N GLY A 156 3.37 -16.06 -22.38
CA GLY A 156 4.04 -17.14 -21.65
C GLY A 156 3.37 -17.57 -20.34
N LEU A 157 2.20 -17.03 -20.01
CA LEU A 157 1.41 -17.41 -18.82
C LEU A 157 0.31 -18.44 -19.12
N ASP A 158 0.43 -19.21 -20.20
CA ASP A 158 -0.50 -20.27 -20.55
C ASP A 158 -0.66 -21.30 -19.41
N GLY A 159 -1.92 -21.51 -18.99
CA GLY A 159 -2.25 -22.40 -17.87
C GLY A 159 -1.91 -21.84 -16.48
N PHE A 160 -1.40 -20.61 -16.36
CA PHE A 160 -1.03 -20.00 -15.08
C PHE A 160 -2.17 -20.02 -14.07
N ARG A 161 -3.39 -19.67 -14.51
CA ARG A 161 -4.59 -19.70 -13.65
C ARG A 161 -4.86 -21.06 -13.01
N ALA A 162 -4.66 -22.14 -13.77
CA ALA A 162 -4.87 -23.49 -13.26
C ALA A 162 -3.78 -23.89 -12.26
N ALA A 163 -2.52 -23.54 -12.57
CA ALA A 163 -1.39 -23.75 -11.67
C ALA A 163 -1.56 -22.95 -10.36
N TRP A 164 -1.99 -21.69 -10.45
CA TRP A 164 -2.29 -20.84 -9.29
C TRP A 164 -3.33 -21.48 -8.38
N LYS A 165 -4.45 -21.93 -8.95
CA LYS A 165 -5.51 -22.61 -8.18
C LYS A 165 -5.00 -23.89 -7.53
N ALA A 166 -4.20 -24.69 -8.24
CA ALA A 166 -3.63 -25.91 -7.68
C ALA A 166 -2.63 -25.65 -6.54
N GLU A 167 -1.78 -24.61 -6.65
CA GLU A 167 -0.89 -24.21 -5.56
C GLU A 167 -1.68 -23.59 -4.40
N ALA A 168 -2.78 -22.88 -4.68
CA ALA A 168 -3.63 -22.28 -3.66
C ALA A 168 -4.36 -23.31 -2.78
N ASP A 169 -4.38 -24.59 -3.16
CA ASP A 169 -4.82 -25.67 -2.27
C ASP A 169 -3.78 -26.05 -1.22
N LYS A 170 -2.51 -25.71 -1.45
CA LYS A 170 -1.41 -26.05 -0.55
C LYS A 170 -1.27 -25.04 0.58
N PRO A 171 -1.15 -25.48 1.84
CA PRO A 171 -0.98 -24.57 2.98
C PRO A 171 0.29 -23.71 2.89
N GLU A 172 1.32 -24.20 2.23
CA GLU A 172 2.59 -23.50 2.00
C GLU A 172 2.39 -22.24 1.15
N PHE A 173 1.67 -22.34 0.03
CA PHE A 173 1.43 -21.19 -0.83
C PHE A 173 0.48 -20.18 -0.17
N ARG A 174 -0.55 -20.66 0.55
CA ARG A 174 -1.42 -19.79 1.37
C ARG A 174 -0.62 -18.99 2.38
N LYS A 175 0.33 -19.64 3.07
CA LYS A 175 1.24 -18.96 4.02
C LYS A 175 2.13 -17.93 3.33
N MET A 176 2.59 -18.19 2.10
CA MET A 176 3.37 -17.20 1.34
C MET A 176 2.52 -15.99 0.94
N GLN A 177 1.28 -16.21 0.49
CA GLN A 177 0.35 -15.12 0.24
C GLN A 177 0.06 -14.29 1.51
N ASP A 178 -0.11 -14.94 2.66
CA ASP A 178 -0.29 -14.23 3.94
C ASP A 178 0.93 -13.38 4.29
N LYS A 179 2.14 -13.94 4.19
CA LYS A 179 3.39 -13.19 4.44
C LYS A 179 3.50 -11.98 3.52
N GLU A 180 3.14 -12.13 2.25
CA GLU A 180 3.28 -11.07 1.26
C GLU A 180 2.25 -9.95 1.47
N ARG A 181 0.98 -10.32 1.69
CA ARG A 181 -0.07 -9.36 2.10
C ARG A 181 0.38 -8.56 3.32
N ASP A 182 0.96 -9.25 4.30
CA ASP A 182 1.37 -8.64 5.55
C ASP A 182 2.55 -7.70 5.37
N ARG A 183 3.56 -8.12 4.60
CA ARG A 183 4.79 -7.37 4.33
C ARG A 183 4.51 -6.09 3.56
N VAL A 184 3.72 -6.18 2.49
CA VAL A 184 3.53 -5.09 1.53
C VAL A 184 2.40 -4.15 1.96
N TYR A 185 1.28 -4.69 2.48
CA TYR A 185 0.08 -3.89 2.71
C TYR A 185 -0.25 -3.72 4.19
N PHE A 186 -0.48 -4.83 4.91
CA PHE A 186 -1.08 -4.77 6.24
C PHE A 186 -0.15 -4.14 7.29
N ASN A 187 1.09 -4.64 7.42
CA ASN A 187 2.00 -4.15 8.44
C ASN A 187 2.40 -2.69 8.21
N PRO A 188 2.76 -2.24 6.98
CA PRO A 188 3.07 -0.84 6.74
C PRO A 188 1.87 0.09 7.01
N ALA A 189 0.66 -0.29 6.60
CA ALA A 189 -0.54 0.51 6.84
C ALA A 189 -0.86 0.65 8.33
N VAL A 190 -0.87 -0.47 9.08
CA VAL A 190 -1.13 -0.47 10.52
C VAL A 190 -0.04 0.29 11.28
N ARG A 191 1.23 0.14 10.88
CA ARG A 191 2.36 0.91 11.42
C ARG A 191 2.14 2.41 11.28
N LEU A 192 1.85 2.89 10.07
CA LEU A 192 1.68 4.31 9.81
C LEU A 192 0.46 4.88 10.52
N ALA A 193 -0.65 4.14 10.55
CA ALA A 193 -1.83 4.54 11.29
C ALA A 193 -1.55 4.68 12.80
N LYS A 194 -0.75 3.78 13.38
CA LYS A 194 -0.31 3.90 14.78
C LYS A 194 0.57 5.12 15.03
N LEU A 195 1.50 5.42 14.12
CA LEU A 195 2.35 6.63 14.21
C LEU A 195 1.54 7.92 14.06
N ASP A 196 0.43 7.88 13.31
CA ASP A 196 -0.53 8.97 13.22
C ASP A 196 -1.48 9.03 14.42
N GLY A 197 -1.40 8.06 15.35
CA GLY A 197 -2.25 8.00 16.54
C GLY A 197 -3.69 7.57 16.25
N LEU A 198 -3.93 6.86 15.15
CA LEU A 198 -5.26 6.42 14.73
C LEU A 198 -5.70 5.16 15.49
N GLY A 199 -6.99 5.14 15.84
CA GLY A 199 -7.70 3.98 16.37
C GLY A 199 -7.87 2.86 15.33
N MET A 200 -8.62 1.83 15.69
CA MET A 200 -8.77 0.63 14.85
C MET A 200 -9.48 0.92 13.52
N LEU A 201 -10.46 1.83 13.50
CA LEU A 201 -11.11 2.25 12.27
C LEU A 201 -10.10 2.94 11.33
N GLY A 202 -9.26 3.85 11.85
CA GLY A 202 -8.25 4.51 11.04
C GLY A 202 -7.17 3.55 10.53
N GLN A 203 -6.75 2.58 11.35
CA GLN A 203 -5.87 1.49 10.92
C GLN A 203 -6.50 0.67 9.79
N PHE A 204 -7.79 0.33 9.88
CA PHE A 204 -8.51 -0.37 8.82
C PHE A 204 -8.60 0.49 7.54
N ILE A 205 -8.94 1.76 7.66
CA ILE A 205 -9.01 2.69 6.52
C ILE A 205 -7.66 2.77 5.80
N TYR A 206 -6.56 2.83 6.55
CA TYR A 206 -5.21 2.80 5.95
C TYR A 206 -4.91 1.48 5.24
N TYR A 207 -5.25 0.35 5.86
CA TYR A 207 -5.04 -0.96 5.24
C TYR A 207 -5.84 -1.11 3.94
N ASP A 208 -7.12 -0.75 3.97
CA ASP A 208 -8.01 -0.81 2.81
C ASP A 208 -7.56 0.15 1.69
N ALA A 209 -7.02 1.32 2.06
CA ALA A 209 -6.44 2.25 1.10
C ALA A 209 -5.12 1.74 0.52
N MET A 210 -4.24 1.17 1.34
CA MET A 210 -2.98 0.56 0.88
C MET A 210 -3.24 -0.58 -0.09
N LEU A 211 -4.28 -1.38 0.15
CA LEU A 211 -4.64 -2.49 -0.73
C LEU A 211 -5.15 -1.99 -2.09
N LEU A 212 -6.09 -1.03 -2.10
CA LEU A 212 -6.68 -0.53 -3.35
C LEU A 212 -5.75 0.38 -4.16
N HIS A 213 -4.99 1.24 -3.49
CA HIS A 213 -4.16 2.26 -4.14
C HIS A 213 -2.69 1.84 -4.28
N GLY A 214 -2.31 0.72 -3.67
CA GLY A 214 -0.93 0.24 -3.63
C GLY A 214 -0.01 1.08 -2.74
N PRO A 215 1.19 0.57 -2.43
CA PRO A 215 2.25 1.27 -1.70
C PRO A 215 3.01 2.28 -2.58
N ASP A 216 2.29 2.99 -3.45
CA ASP A 216 2.86 3.94 -4.42
C ASP A 216 3.02 5.35 -3.79
N PRO A 217 4.18 6.02 -3.94
CA PRO A 217 4.37 7.43 -3.55
C PRO A 217 3.61 8.46 -4.40
N GLU A 218 3.11 8.09 -5.59
CA GLU A 218 2.38 8.99 -6.47
C GLU A 218 1.10 9.56 -5.81
N PRO A 219 0.54 10.70 -6.30
CA PRO A 219 -0.53 11.42 -5.60
C PRO A 219 -1.84 10.64 -5.37
N GLU A 220 -2.05 9.59 -6.17
CA GLU A 220 -3.17 8.65 -6.11
C GLU A 220 -2.86 7.38 -5.31
N GLY A 221 -1.57 7.10 -5.05
CA GLY A 221 -1.11 6.01 -4.21
C GLY A 221 -1.33 6.27 -2.72
N PHE A 222 -1.22 5.24 -1.88
CA PHE A 222 -1.48 5.38 -0.44
C PHE A 222 -0.61 6.45 0.23
N TYR A 223 0.69 6.47 -0.08
CA TYR A 223 1.61 7.40 0.56
C TYR A 223 1.31 8.86 0.16
N GLY A 224 0.99 9.10 -1.11
CA GLY A 224 0.56 10.40 -1.60
C GLY A 224 -0.76 10.87 -0.97
N LEU A 225 -1.74 9.97 -0.82
CA LEU A 225 -3.00 10.24 -0.13
C LEU A 225 -2.77 10.64 1.34
N ARG A 226 -1.97 9.86 2.08
CA ARG A 226 -1.63 10.15 3.48
C ARG A 226 -0.93 11.51 3.62
N GLU A 227 0.04 11.79 2.75
CA GLU A 227 0.79 13.03 2.77
C GLU A 227 -0.13 14.26 2.52
N ARG A 228 -1.07 14.14 1.57
CA ARG A 228 -2.08 15.16 1.29
C ARG A 228 -3.04 15.35 2.48
N ALA A 229 -3.43 14.27 3.16
CA ALA A 229 -4.29 14.35 4.33
C ALA A 229 -3.58 15.08 5.49
N LEU A 230 -2.32 14.73 5.77
CA LEU A 230 -1.49 15.37 6.80
C LEU A 230 -1.28 16.87 6.56
N ARG A 231 -1.32 17.35 5.32
CA ARG A 231 -1.30 18.79 5.00
C ARG A 231 -2.62 19.52 5.27
N LYS A 232 -3.74 18.79 5.33
CA LYS A 232 -5.09 19.34 5.42
C LYS A 232 -5.68 19.24 6.83
N ALA A 233 -5.27 18.24 7.61
CA ALA A 233 -5.70 18.05 8.99
C ALA A 233 -4.56 17.46 9.83
N GLU A 234 -4.38 17.98 11.04
CA GLU A 234 -3.46 17.37 12.00
C GLU A 234 -4.00 16.00 12.44
N PRO A 235 -3.17 14.94 12.44
CA PRO A 235 -3.55 13.64 12.98
C PRO A 235 -3.55 13.68 14.53
N PRO A 236 -4.14 12.68 15.19
CA PRO A 236 -4.13 12.57 16.66
C PRO A 236 -2.74 12.64 17.29
N SER A 237 -1.71 12.07 16.66
CA SER A 237 -0.33 12.15 17.17
C SER A 237 0.24 13.57 17.21
N ARG A 238 -0.41 14.53 16.56
CA ARG A 238 -0.08 15.96 16.59
C ARG A 238 -1.18 16.81 17.25
N GLY A 239 -2.06 16.18 18.02
CA GLY A 239 -3.12 16.84 18.79
C GLY A 239 -4.39 17.16 17.99
N GLY A 240 -4.50 16.67 16.75
CA GLY A 240 -5.70 16.85 15.93
C GLY A 240 -6.82 15.85 16.24
N SER A 241 -8.01 16.11 15.68
CA SER A 241 -9.17 15.23 15.83
C SER A 241 -9.07 14.03 14.88
N GLU A 242 -9.11 12.81 15.42
CA GLU A 242 -9.12 11.59 14.62
C GLU A 242 -10.27 11.60 13.60
N LYS A 243 -11.46 12.03 14.03
CA LYS A 243 -12.64 12.07 13.15
C LYS A 243 -12.43 13.01 11.97
N GLN A 244 -11.88 14.20 12.23
CA GLN A 244 -11.62 15.20 11.18
C GLN A 244 -10.52 14.73 10.23
N TYR A 245 -9.45 14.14 10.79
CA TYR A 245 -8.35 13.60 9.99
C TYR A 245 -8.83 12.50 9.04
N LEU A 246 -9.58 11.52 9.56
CA LEU A 246 -10.13 10.43 8.77
C LEU A 246 -11.16 10.90 7.75
N ASP A 247 -11.97 11.92 8.06
CA ASP A 247 -12.94 12.48 7.10
C ASP A 247 -12.21 13.09 5.89
N VAL A 248 -11.15 13.87 6.15
CA VAL A 248 -10.27 14.42 5.10
C VAL A 248 -9.59 13.32 4.30
N PHE A 249 -9.07 12.28 4.95
CA PHE A 249 -8.41 11.17 4.27
C PHE A 249 -9.38 10.42 3.35
N LEU A 250 -10.58 10.11 3.83
CA LEU A 250 -11.60 9.43 3.05
C LEU A 250 -12.10 10.27 1.86
N ASP A 251 -12.17 11.60 1.99
CA ASP A 251 -12.51 12.49 0.86
C ASP A 251 -11.46 12.41 -0.25
N LEU A 252 -10.19 12.52 0.10
CA LEU A 252 -9.08 12.39 -0.84
C LEU A 252 -9.07 11.03 -1.54
N ARG A 253 -9.43 9.98 -0.78
CA ARG A 253 -9.52 8.62 -1.29
C ARG A 253 -10.66 8.43 -2.29
N GLU A 254 -11.86 8.91 -1.97
CA GLU A 254 -13.00 8.91 -2.90
C GLU A 254 -12.68 9.67 -4.19
N GLU A 255 -12.01 10.83 -4.07
CA GLU A 255 -11.56 11.58 -5.25
C GLU A 255 -10.55 10.80 -6.10
N ALA A 256 -9.61 10.09 -5.47
CA ALA A 256 -8.62 9.28 -6.19
C ALA A 256 -9.28 8.12 -6.94
N MET A 257 -10.24 7.43 -6.32
CA MET A 257 -11.03 6.38 -6.99
C MET A 257 -11.75 6.95 -8.22
N LYS A 258 -12.39 8.12 -8.07
CA LYS A 258 -13.12 8.79 -9.17
C LYS A 258 -12.23 9.38 -10.25
N ARG A 259 -10.99 9.76 -9.92
CA ARG A 259 -9.98 10.17 -10.91
C ARG A 259 -9.53 9.01 -11.80
N LYS A 260 -9.31 7.83 -11.22
CA LYS A 260 -8.99 6.61 -12.00
C LYS A 260 -10.15 6.21 -12.90
N ARG A 261 -11.39 6.25 -12.38
CA ARG A 261 -12.62 5.99 -13.15
C ARG A 261 -13.77 6.84 -12.61
N SER A 262 -14.33 7.74 -13.42
CA SER A 262 -15.39 8.66 -12.97
C SER A 262 -16.66 7.95 -12.49
N THR A 263 -16.90 6.73 -12.98
CA THR A 263 -18.00 5.84 -12.58
C THR A 263 -17.59 4.83 -11.49
N ALA A 264 -16.44 5.00 -10.83
CA ALA A 264 -16.01 4.12 -9.74
C ALA A 264 -17.05 4.09 -8.61
N ASP A 265 -17.45 2.88 -8.24
CA ASP A 265 -18.25 2.64 -7.04
C ASP A 265 -17.40 2.92 -5.81
N THR A 266 -17.87 3.80 -4.92
CA THR A 266 -17.17 4.17 -3.68
C THR A 266 -17.87 3.63 -2.43
N SER A 267 -18.73 2.62 -2.54
CA SER A 267 -19.50 2.02 -1.42
C SER A 267 -18.60 1.57 -0.26
N ARG A 268 -17.41 1.03 -0.56
CA ARG A 268 -16.39 0.69 0.47
C ARG A 268 -16.06 1.85 1.40
N ILE A 269 -16.17 3.08 0.90
CA ILE A 269 -16.05 4.30 1.69
C ILE A 269 -17.42 4.79 2.14
N ALA A 270 -18.30 5.11 1.19
CA ALA A 270 -19.53 5.86 1.42
C ALA A 270 -20.54 5.15 2.33
N THR A 271 -20.70 3.84 2.18
CA THR A 271 -21.71 3.02 2.90
C THR A 271 -21.10 2.05 3.92
N ALA A 272 -19.78 2.14 4.15
CA ALA A 272 -19.07 1.41 5.19
C ALA A 272 -18.21 2.36 6.04
N GLN A 273 -16.98 2.65 5.63
CA GLN A 273 -15.99 3.40 6.43
C GLN A 273 -16.51 4.76 6.91
N ARG A 274 -17.12 5.53 6.01
CA ARG A 274 -17.69 6.84 6.31
C ARG A 274 -18.84 6.75 7.32
N GLN A 275 -19.67 5.72 7.20
CA GLN A 275 -20.79 5.52 8.12
C GLN A 275 -20.28 5.19 9.53
N TRP A 276 -19.31 4.28 9.64
CA TRP A 276 -18.69 3.94 10.93
C TRP A 276 -17.99 5.14 11.58
N LEU A 277 -17.33 5.96 10.76
CA LEU A 277 -16.72 7.21 11.20
C LEU A 277 -17.76 8.20 11.73
N ARG A 278 -18.86 8.41 10.99
CA ARG A 278 -19.96 9.30 11.39
C ARG A 278 -20.60 8.85 12.70
N ASN A 279 -20.77 7.55 12.88
CA ASN A 279 -21.30 6.92 14.09
C ASN A 279 -20.31 6.92 15.27
N GLY A 280 -19.09 7.41 15.08
CA GLY A 280 -18.07 7.47 16.14
C GLY A 280 -17.51 6.09 16.53
N ASN A 281 -17.62 5.08 15.67
CA ASN A 281 -17.11 3.74 15.92
C ASN A 281 -15.59 3.64 15.60
N LEU A 282 -14.78 4.50 16.22
CA LEU A 282 -13.33 4.57 15.99
C LEU A 282 -12.58 3.29 16.41
N SER A 283 -13.19 2.49 17.30
CA SER A 283 -12.64 1.21 17.75
C SER A 283 -13.11 0.00 16.92
N LEU A 284 -13.85 0.24 15.82
CA LEU A 284 -14.36 -0.82 14.94
C LEU A 284 -15.06 -1.95 15.73
N ARG A 285 -15.95 -1.57 16.65
CA ARG A 285 -16.70 -2.51 17.51
C ARG A 285 -17.80 -3.19 16.70
N THR A 286 -17.96 -4.49 16.94
CA THR A 286 -19.12 -5.25 16.45
C THR A 286 -20.32 -5.08 17.40
N PRO A 287 -21.56 -5.29 16.95
CA PRO A 287 -21.94 -5.68 15.59
C PRO A 287 -21.64 -4.58 14.56
N LEU A 288 -21.17 -4.99 13.38
CA LEU A 288 -20.99 -4.13 12.22
C LEU A 288 -21.97 -4.53 11.13
N SER A 289 -22.63 -3.54 10.54
CA SER A 289 -23.47 -3.69 9.37
C SER A 289 -23.10 -2.62 8.36
N TRP A 290 -23.06 -2.98 7.07
CA TRP A 290 -22.73 -2.07 5.98
C TRP A 290 -23.34 -2.56 4.67
N SER A 291 -23.25 -1.73 3.64
CA SER A 291 -23.55 -2.13 2.27
C SER A 291 -22.33 -1.98 1.38
N MET A 292 -22.14 -2.93 0.47
CA MET A 292 -21.08 -2.94 -0.54
C MET A 292 -21.71 -3.32 -1.87
N TYR A 293 -21.52 -2.50 -2.91
CA TYR A 293 -22.12 -2.72 -4.24
C TYR A 293 -23.65 -2.99 -4.22
N GLY A 294 -24.36 -2.40 -3.25
CA GLY A 294 -25.80 -2.61 -3.05
C GLY A 294 -26.18 -3.85 -2.24
N GLU A 295 -25.23 -4.75 -1.96
CA GLU A 295 -25.43 -5.91 -1.10
C GLU A 295 -25.21 -5.57 0.38
N HIS A 296 -25.93 -6.26 1.26
CA HIS A 296 -25.85 -6.02 2.71
C HIS A 296 -24.99 -7.08 3.40
N TYR A 297 -24.11 -6.61 4.29
CA TYR A 297 -23.19 -7.45 5.05
C TYR A 297 -23.31 -7.15 6.54
N GLN A 298 -23.11 -8.18 7.36
CA GLN A 298 -23.11 -8.07 8.81
C GLN A 298 -22.08 -8.99 9.45
N VAL A 299 -21.38 -8.48 10.48
CA VAL A 299 -20.60 -9.29 11.42
C VAL A 299 -21.12 -9.02 12.83
N PRO A 300 -21.52 -10.05 13.58
CA PRO A 300 -22.08 -9.90 14.94
C PRO A 300 -21.04 -9.40 15.96
#